data_AF-A0A3D9HZ42-F1
#
_entry.id   AF-A0A3D9HZ42-F1
#
_cell.length_a   1.000
_cell.length_b   1.000
_cell.length_c   1.000
_cell.angle_alpha   90.00
_cell.angle_beta   90.00
_cell.angle_gamma   90.00
#
_symmetry.space_group_name_H-M   'P 1'
#
loop_
_entity.id
_entity.type
_entity.pdbx_description
1 polymer ?
#
loop_
_entity_poly.entity_id
_entity_poly.type
_entity_poly.pdbx_seq_one_letter_code
_entity_poly.pdbx_strand_id
1 'polypeptide(L)'
;MDLLLNRYSQIEYVLSADFEVGVGLINKAMEKADEKRKWEMWLAQYPQMTKESYISFEDFHNRSSRKTSTEPQKSKTEILDDVSTIMQMMKGG
;
A
#
# COMPACT_ATOMS: atom_id res chain seq x y z
N MET A 1 14.51 9.07 0.96
CA MET A 1 15.30 9.48 2.14
C MET A 1 14.56 10.50 2.99
N ASP A 2 14.05 11.61 2.44
CA ASP A 2 13.31 12.62 3.22
C ASP A 2 12.10 12.10 4.01
N LEU A 3 11.34 11.18 3.44
CA LEU A 3 10.14 10.62 4.09
C LEU A 3 10.45 9.84 5.38
N LEU A 4 11.63 9.20 5.44
CA LEU A 4 12.10 8.51 6.63
C LEU A 4 12.76 9.48 7.61
N LEU A 5 13.54 10.44 7.12
CA LEU A 5 14.17 11.50 7.92
C LEU A 5 13.13 12.39 8.65
N ASN A 6 12.01 12.67 7.99
CA ASN A 6 10.95 13.52 8.53
C ASN A 6 10.07 12.80 9.56
N ARG A 7 10.08 11.45 9.58
CA ARG A 7 9.29 10.63 10.51
C ARG A 7 10.12 10.05 11.64
N TYR A 8 11.34 9.61 11.34
CA TYR A 8 12.29 9.05 12.28
C TYR A 8 13.49 9.99 12.31
N SER A 9 13.54 10.84 13.34
CA SER A 9 14.67 11.73 13.62
C SER A 9 16.00 10.97 13.81
N GLN A 10 15.92 9.66 14.02
CA GLN A 10 17.05 8.73 14.12
C GLN A 10 16.97 7.67 13.01
N ILE A 11 17.36 8.05 11.79
CA ILE A 11 17.36 7.15 10.63
C ILE A 11 18.23 5.91 10.84
N GLU A 12 19.24 6.02 11.71
CA GLU A 12 20.10 4.93 12.16
C GLU A 12 19.31 3.72 12.67
N TYR A 13 18.20 3.93 13.40
CA TYR A 13 17.36 2.84 13.90
C TYR A 13 16.66 2.07 12.76
N VAL A 14 16.29 2.77 11.69
CA VAL A 14 15.66 2.14 10.51
C VAL A 14 16.70 1.41 9.67
N LEU A 15 17.93 1.94 9.62
CA LEU A 15 19.05 1.37 8.85
C LEU A 15 19.72 0.20 9.57
N SER A 16 19.69 0.19 10.90
CA SER A 16 20.21 -0.90 11.74
C SER A 16 19.18 -1.99 12.04
N ALA A 17 17.92 -1.79 11.63
CA ALA A 17 16.86 -2.78 11.81
C ALA A 17 17.04 -3.95 10.84
N ASP A 18 16.68 -5.15 11.29
CA ASP A 18 16.62 -6.32 10.42
C ASP A 18 15.71 -6.04 9.22
N PHE A 19 16.02 -6.66 8.08
CA PHE A 19 15.41 -6.36 6.78
C PHE A 19 13.87 -6.30 6.83
N GLU A 20 13.23 -7.27 7.49
CA GLU A 20 11.78 -7.33 7.64
C GLU A 20 11.21 -6.14 8.44
N VAL A 21 11.89 -5.76 9.54
CA VAL A 21 11.51 -4.63 10.38
C VAL A 21 11.72 -3.32 9.62
N GLY A 22 12.85 -3.17 8.92
CA GLY A 22 13.15 -2.01 8.08
C GLY A 22 12.10 -1.79 7.00
N VAL A 23 11.75 -2.84 6.25
CA VAL A 23 10.69 -2.80 5.22
C VAL A 23 9.33 -2.43 5.84
N GLY A 24 8.97 -3.00 6.99
CA GLY A 24 7.75 -2.64 7.71
C GLY A 24 7.68 -1.16 8.12
N LEU A 25 8.79 -0.61 8.61
CA LEU A 25 8.87 0.81 9.00
C LEU A 25 8.74 1.75 7.79
N ILE A 26 9.32 1.37 6.65
CA ILE A 26 9.22 2.10 5.38
C ILE A 26 7.77 2.09 4.86
N ASN A 27 7.16 0.92 4.76
CA ASN A 27 5.77 0.78 4.30
C ASN A 27 4.83 1.62 5.15
N LYS A 28 4.95 1.52 6.48
CA LYS A 28 4.13 2.33 7.40
C LYS A 28 4.37 3.84 7.24
N ALA A 29 5.58 4.25 6.87
CA ALA A 29 5.89 5.67 6.65
C ALA A 29 5.22 6.16 5.37
N MET A 30 5.26 5.35 4.31
CA MET A 30 4.59 5.64 3.05
C MET A 30 3.08 5.73 3.22
N GLU A 31 2.47 4.79 3.94
CA GLU A 31 1.02 4.81 4.26
C GLU A 31 0.61 6.12 4.93
N LYS A 32 1.37 6.56 5.93
CA LYS A 32 1.06 7.81 6.66
C LYS A 32 1.27 9.07 5.82
N ALA A 33 2.27 9.08 4.95
CA ALA A 33 2.46 10.19 4.03
C ALA A 33 1.34 10.27 2.99
N ASP A 34 0.90 9.12 2.48
CA ASP A 34 -0.21 9.03 1.54
C ASP A 34 -1.55 9.43 2.19
N GLU A 35 -1.82 8.97 3.42
CA GLU A 35 -2.98 9.38 4.22
C GLU A 35 -3.01 10.90 4.41
N LYS A 36 -1.87 11.51 4.79
CA LYS A 36 -1.75 12.97 4.95
C LYS A 36 -2.01 13.70 3.64
N ARG A 37 -1.43 13.25 2.53
CA ARG A 37 -1.66 13.83 1.20
C ARG A 37 -3.14 13.76 0.81
N LYS A 38 -3.79 12.62 1.04
CA LYS A 38 -5.22 12.44 0.76
C LYS A 38 -6.08 13.36 1.62
N TRP A 39 -5.70 13.55 2.88
CA TRP A 39 -6.37 14.49 3.79
C TRP A 39 -6.29 15.93 3.28
N GLU A 40 -5.10 16.39 2.89
CA GLU A 40 -4.89 17.73 2.32
C GLU A 40 -5.71 17.92 1.03
N MET A 41 -5.74 16.89 0.18
CA MET A 41 -6.53 16.91 -1.06
C MET A 41 -8.04 16.96 -0.81
N TRP A 42 -8.52 16.22 0.19
CA TRP A 42 -9.92 16.27 0.60
C TRP A 42 -10.29 17.65 1.16
N LEU A 43 -9.44 18.22 2.02
CA LEU A 43 -9.64 19.57 2.57
C LEU A 43 -9.68 20.65 1.48
N ALA A 44 -8.87 20.53 0.44
CA ALA A 44 -8.90 21.48 -0.69
C ALA A 44 -10.22 21.41 -1.48
N GLN A 45 -10.83 20.23 -1.55
CA GLN A 45 -12.10 20.01 -2.26
C GLN A 45 -13.33 20.30 -1.38
N TYR A 46 -13.20 20.17 -0.06
CA TYR A 46 -14.31 20.29 0.89
C TYR A 46 -15.14 21.58 0.74
N PRO A 47 -14.55 22.78 0.57
CA PRO A 47 -15.31 24.01 0.37
C PRO A 47 -16.18 24.04 -0.90
N GLN A 48 -15.85 23.20 -1.89
CA GLN A 48 -16.60 23.09 -3.14
C GLN A 48 -17.71 22.01 -3.07
N MET A 49 -17.81 21.29 -1.97
CA MET A 49 -18.84 20.26 -1.77
C MET A 49 -20.16 20.91 -1.38
N THR A 50 -21.25 20.39 -1.94
CA THR A 50 -22.62 20.75 -1.57
C THR A 50 -23.22 19.65 -0.69
N LYS A 51 -24.44 19.86 -0.19
CA LYS A 51 -25.17 18.81 0.55
C LYS A 51 -25.37 17.53 -0.28
N GLU A 52 -25.43 17.65 -1.61
CA GLU A 52 -25.64 16.54 -2.53
C GLU A 52 -24.32 15.85 -2.94
N SER A 53 -23.20 16.60 -2.96
CA SER A 53 -21.89 16.09 -3.37
C SER A 53 -20.92 15.85 -2.21
N TYR A 54 -21.34 16.07 -0.96
CA TYR A 54 -20.54 15.82 0.23
C TYR A 54 -20.08 14.37 0.28
N ILE A 55 -18.78 14.19 0.55
CA ILE A 55 -18.16 12.91 0.80
C ILE A 55 -17.34 13.02 2.08
N SER A 56 -17.53 12.06 2.99
CA SER A 56 -16.69 11.99 4.19
C SER A 56 -15.24 11.72 3.79
N PHE A 57 -14.29 12.14 4.63
CA PHE A 57 -12.88 11.81 4.36
C PHE A 57 -12.65 10.29 4.30
N GLU A 58 -13.32 9.52 5.15
CA GLU A 58 -13.22 8.06 5.16
C GLU A 58 -13.67 7.46 3.83
N ASP A 59 -14.80 7.91 3.28
CA ASP A 59 -15.26 7.48 1.95
C ASP A 59 -14.32 7.91 0.83
N PHE A 60 -13.76 9.12 0.92
CA PHE A 60 -12.78 9.63 -0.04
C PHE A 60 -11.49 8.80 -0.02
N HIS A 61 -10.98 8.53 1.19
CA HIS A 61 -9.82 7.69 1.41
C HIS A 61 -10.06 6.27 0.89
N ASN A 62 -11.22 5.68 1.18
CA ASN A 62 -11.60 4.33 0.77
C ASN A 62 -11.82 4.19 -0.75
N ARG A 63 -12.29 5.23 -1.43
CA ARG A 63 -12.39 5.24 -2.90
C ARG A 63 -11.02 5.27 -3.57
N SER A 64 -10.08 6.01 -3.00
CA SER A 64 -8.69 6.05 -3.50
C SER A 64 -7.88 4.79 -3.15
N SER A 65 -8.31 4.01 -2.15
CA SER A 65 -7.70 2.74 -1.76
C SER A 65 -8.44 1.52 -2.31
N ARG A 66 -9.47 1.70 -3.16
CA ARG A 66 -10.03 0.59 -3.95
C ARG A 66 -8.90 0.00 -4.78
N LYS A 67 -8.40 -1.09 -4.21
CA LYS A 67 -7.32 -1.95 -4.64
C LYS A 67 -7.12 -1.85 -6.14
N THR A 68 -5.96 -1.34 -6.53
CA THR A 68 -5.21 -1.89 -7.64
C THR A 68 -5.06 -3.38 -7.38
N SER A 69 -6.11 -4.18 -7.64
CA SER A 69 -5.97 -5.58 -7.96
C SER A 69 -5.33 -5.61 -9.35
N THR A 70 -4.06 -5.22 -9.41
CA THR A 70 -3.20 -5.39 -10.58
C THR A 70 -2.45 -6.71 -10.52
N GLU A 71 -2.85 -7.62 -9.63
CA GLU A 71 -2.62 -9.03 -9.92
C GLU A 71 -3.65 -9.41 -10.98
N PRO A 72 -3.22 -9.85 -12.18
CA PRO A 72 -4.14 -10.56 -13.04
C PRO A 72 -4.74 -11.68 -12.20
N GLN A 73 -6.07 -11.71 -12.09
CA GLN A 73 -6.78 -12.83 -11.49
C GLN A 73 -6.44 -14.05 -12.34
N LYS A 74 -5.38 -14.77 -11.98
CA LYS A 74 -5.01 -16.01 -12.65
C LYS A 74 -6.24 -16.89 -12.64
N SER A 75 -6.60 -17.35 -13.83
CA SER A 75 -7.68 -18.31 -13.99
C SER A 75 -7.37 -19.55 -13.13
N LYS A 76 -8.41 -20.29 -12.69
CA LYS A 76 -8.21 -21.55 -11.95
C LYS A 76 -7.27 -22.50 -12.71
N THR A 77 -7.30 -22.45 -14.04
CA THR A 77 -6.42 -23.21 -14.93
C THR A 77 -4.95 -22.78 -14.81
N GLU A 78 -4.64 -21.48 -14.80
CA GLU A 78 -3.27 -21.00 -14.60
C GLU A 78 -2.72 -21.35 -13.21
N ILE A 79 -3.57 -21.30 -12.18
CA ILE A 79 -3.17 -21.69 -10.82
C ILE A 79 -2.83 -23.19 -10.74
N LEU A 80 -3.60 -24.03 -11.44
CA LEU A 80 -3.35 -25.48 -11.49
C LEU A 80 -2.07 -25.80 -12.27
N ASP A 81 -1.78 -25.05 -13.34
CA ASP A 81 -0.57 -25.20 -14.14
C ASP A 81 0.69 -24.86 -13.33
N ASP A 82 0.65 -23.74 -12.60
CA ASP A 82 1.72 -23.35 -11.67
C ASP A 82 1.99 -24.43 -10.61
N VAL A 83 0.93 -24.96 -9.98
CA VAL A 83 1.04 -26.02 -8.96
C VAL A 83 1.65 -27.29 -9.56
N SER A 84 1.27 -27.65 -10.79
CA SER A 84 1.80 -28.83 -11.48
C SER A 84 3.30 -28.69 -11.80
N THR A 85 3.71 -27.48 -12.22
CA THR A 85 5.11 -27.13 -12.50
C THR A 85 5.96 -27.23 -11.24
N ILE A 86 5.48 -26.70 -10.12
CA ILE A 86 6.17 -26.80 -8.82
C ILE A 86 6.30 -28.26 -8.37
N MET A 87 5.23 -29.06 -8.53
CA MET A 87 5.27 -30.48 -8.17
C MET A 87 6.25 -31.30 -9.01
N GLN A 88 6.41 -30.99 -10.29
CA GLN A 88 7.41 -31.63 -11.15
C GLN A 88 8.83 -31.27 -10.72
N MET A 89 9.10 -30.00 -10.42
CA MET A 89 10.41 -29.57 -9.93
C MET A 89 10.79 -30.22 -8.60
N MET A 90 9.81 -30.44 -7.71
CA MET A 90 10.05 -31.11 -6.41
C MET A 90 10.22 -32.63 -6.50
N LYS A 91 9.72 -33.28 -7.56
CA LYS A 91 9.87 -34.74 -7.77
C LYS A 91 11.11 -35.12 -8.57
N GLY A 92 11.82 -34.15 -9.14
CA GLY A 92 13.02 -34.35 -9.95
C GLY A 92 14.36 -34.12 -9.23
N GLY A 93 14.36 -34.01 -7.89
CA GLY A 93 15.56 -33.82 -7.06
C GLY A 93 15.76 -34.97 -6.08
#